data_AF-A0AAW8KWL5-F1
#
_entry.id   AF-A0AAW8KWL5-F1
#
_cell.length_a   1.000
_cell.length_b   1.000
_cell.length_c   1.000
_cell.angle_alpha   90.00
_cell.angle_beta   90.00
_cell.angle_gamma   90.00
#
_symmetry.space_group_name_H-M   'P 1'
#
loop_
_entity.id
_entity.type
_entity.pdbx_description
1 polymer ?
#
loop_
_entity_poly.entity_id
_entity_poly.type
_entity_poly.pdbx_seq_one_letter_code
_entity_poly.pdbx_strand_id
1 'polypeptide(L)'
;AFFESASAGYLAYRFSLSPYSGDILIGSLVSYDLRVKENTLHISPELIEKYTPESMQVTVEMIKKGKELLNADLYIACTGLLKKGGSETQEKP
;
A
#
# COMPACT_ATOMS: atom_id res chain seq x y z
N ALA A 1 -8.15 -7.82 0.37
CA ALA A 1 -8.06 -6.35 0.37
C ALA A 1 -6.72 -5.91 -0.18
N PHE A 2 -6.69 -4.84 -0.97
CA PHE A 2 -5.47 -4.27 -1.53
C PHE A 2 -5.09 -2.96 -0.84
N PHE A 3 -3.80 -2.74 -0.62
CA PHE A 3 -3.22 -1.48 -0.13
C PHE A 3 -2.15 -1.03 -1.11
N GLU A 4 -2.52 -0.10 -1.98
CA GLU A 4 -1.75 0.24 -3.16
C GLU A 4 -1.05 1.59 -2.97
N SER A 5 0.16 1.71 -3.49
CA SER A 5 0.88 2.97 -3.65
C SER A 5 1.35 3.03 -5.10
N ALA A 6 2.45 2.35 -5.43
CA ALA A 6 3.03 2.35 -6.77
C ALA A 6 2.03 1.90 -7.86
N SER A 7 1.21 0.88 -7.59
CA SER A 7 0.23 0.37 -8.55
C SER A 7 -0.99 1.27 -8.77
N ALA A 8 -1.21 2.29 -7.91
CA ALA A 8 -2.25 3.30 -8.06
C ALA A 8 -3.68 2.78 -8.38
N GLY A 9 -4.07 1.63 -7.82
CA GLY A 9 -5.40 1.02 -8.04
C GLY A 9 -5.43 -0.04 -9.13
N TYR A 10 -4.32 -0.26 -9.84
CA TYR A 10 -4.25 -1.22 -10.93
C TYR A 10 -4.54 -2.65 -10.47
N LEU A 11 -4.09 -3.05 -9.27
CA LEU A 11 -4.33 -4.42 -8.79
C LEU A 11 -5.82 -4.64 -8.52
N ALA A 12 -6.47 -3.70 -7.85
CA ALA A 12 -7.90 -3.76 -7.60
C ALA A 12 -8.71 -3.76 -8.91
N TYR A 13 -8.35 -2.90 -9.86
CA TYR A 13 -8.98 -2.86 -11.18
C TYR A 13 -8.84 -4.21 -11.91
N ARG A 14 -7.66 -4.83 -11.89
CA ARG A 14 -7.47 -6.13 -12.54
C ARG A 14 -8.31 -7.23 -11.91
N PHE A 15 -8.50 -7.20 -10.58
CA PHE A 15 -9.38 -8.15 -9.89
C PHE A 15 -10.86 -7.88 -10.13
N SER A 16 -11.26 -6.60 -10.28
CA SER A 16 -12.66 -6.25 -10.51
C SER A 16 -13.19 -6.74 -11.87
N LEU A 17 -12.30 -6.96 -12.85
CA LEU A 17 -12.64 -7.55 -14.15
C LEU A 17 -12.96 -9.05 -14.09
N SER A 18 -12.69 -9.73 -12.98
CA SER A 18 -13.10 -11.12 -12.79
C SER A 18 -14.63 -11.22 -12.72
N PRO A 19 -15.25 -12.25 -13.33
CA PRO A 19 -16.68 -12.50 -13.14
C PRO A 19 -17.04 -12.81 -11.67
N TYR A 20 -16.05 -13.19 -10.84
CA TYR A 20 -16.20 -13.47 -9.41
C TYR A 20 -15.85 -12.27 -8.53
N SER A 21 -15.68 -11.07 -9.10
CA SER A 21 -15.17 -9.90 -8.37
C SER A 21 -16.01 -9.54 -7.14
N GLY A 22 -17.33 -9.70 -7.21
CA GLY A 22 -18.23 -9.49 -6.08
C GLY A 22 -17.99 -10.45 -4.91
N ASP A 23 -17.42 -11.63 -5.16
CA ASP A 23 -17.14 -12.64 -4.14
C ASP A 23 -15.75 -12.50 -3.53
N ILE A 24 -14.78 -11.97 -4.28
CA ILE A 24 -13.34 -12.00 -3.90
C ILE A 24 -12.74 -10.63 -3.59
N LEU A 25 -13.32 -9.54 -4.11
CA LEU A 25 -12.76 -8.19 -3.99
C LEU A 25 -13.59 -7.36 -3.00
N ILE A 26 -13.15 -7.32 -1.75
CA ILE A 26 -13.76 -6.44 -0.75
C ILE A 26 -13.46 -4.96 -0.98
N GLY A 27 -12.32 -4.64 -1.62
CA GLY A 27 -11.90 -3.27 -1.86
C GLY A 27 -10.39 -3.06 -1.87
N SER A 28 -10.01 -1.80 -2.06
CA SER A 28 -8.63 -1.32 -2.10
C SER A 28 -8.52 0.07 -1.49
N LEU A 29 -7.38 0.36 -0.86
CA LEU A 29 -6.97 1.71 -0.48
C LEU A 29 -5.74 2.11 -1.29
N VAL A 30 -5.86 3.18 -2.08
CA VAL A 30 -4.72 3.79 -2.77
C VAL A 30 -4.14 4.89 -1.88
N SER A 31 -2.90 4.70 -1.44
CA SER A 31 -2.14 5.56 -0.53
C SER A 31 -0.91 6.17 -1.20
N TYR A 32 -1.04 6.70 -2.41
CA TYR A 32 0.10 7.14 -3.22
C TYR A 32 0.95 8.24 -2.54
N ASP A 33 0.29 9.24 -1.97
CA ASP A 33 0.94 10.33 -1.23
C ASP A 33 1.22 9.90 0.21
N LEU A 34 2.35 10.36 0.76
CA LEU A 34 2.77 10.05 2.13
C LEU A 34 1.69 10.41 3.16
N ARG A 35 1.01 11.53 2.96
CA ARG A 35 -0.05 12.01 3.87
C ARG A 35 -1.22 11.02 3.96
N VAL A 36 -1.46 10.21 2.93
CA VAL A 36 -2.51 9.17 3.00
C VAL A 36 -2.07 8.01 3.90
N LYS A 37 -0.78 7.63 3.86
CA LYS A 37 -0.21 6.63 4.77
C LYS A 37 -0.28 7.11 6.22
N GLU A 38 0.02 8.37 6.49
CA GLU A 38 -0.02 8.93 7.84
C GLU A 38 -1.45 9.16 8.34
N ASN A 39 -2.31 9.78 7.53
CA ASN A 39 -3.64 10.21 8.01
C ASN A 39 -4.71 9.12 7.94
N THR A 40 -4.63 8.21 6.97
CA THR A 40 -5.65 7.16 6.78
C THR A 40 -5.22 5.84 7.38
N LEU A 41 -3.93 5.47 7.21
CA LEU A 41 -3.39 4.24 7.79
C LEU A 41 -2.71 4.48 9.15
N HIS A 42 -2.59 5.72 9.63
CA HIS A 42 -1.97 6.02 10.93
C HIS A 42 -0.58 5.40 11.07
N ILE A 43 0.18 5.34 9.97
CA ILE A 43 1.58 4.90 9.98
C ILE A 43 2.40 6.00 10.65
N SER A 44 3.22 5.59 11.62
CA SER A 44 4.07 6.50 12.40
C SER A 44 5.06 7.25 11.49
N PRO A 45 5.16 8.59 11.60
CA PRO A 45 6.17 9.38 10.90
C PRO A 45 7.60 8.91 11.19
N GLU A 46 7.86 8.46 12.42
CA GLU A 46 9.18 7.95 12.83
C GLU A 46 9.56 6.67 12.06
N LEU A 47 8.59 5.79 11.78
CA LEU A 47 8.82 4.60 10.96
C LEU A 47 9.17 4.97 9.50
N ILE A 48 8.45 5.97 8.97
CA ILE A 48 8.66 6.50 7.63
C ILE A 48 10.03 7.17 7.52
N GLU A 49 10.42 8.00 8.48
CA GLU A 49 11.72 8.68 8.48
C GLU A 49 12.86 7.66 8.52
N LYS A 50 12.71 6.62 9.34
CA LYS A 50 13.74 5.59 9.52
C LYS A 50 13.90 4.67 8.30
N TYR A 51 12.79 4.26 7.66
CA TYR A 51 12.82 3.22 6.64
C TYR A 51 12.43 3.69 5.25
N THR A 52 11.90 4.89 5.09
CA THR A 52 11.28 5.45 3.87
C THR A 52 9.92 4.82 3.54
N PRO A 53 9.03 5.53 2.80
CA PRO A 53 7.69 5.03 2.45
C PRO A 53 7.70 3.78 1.56
N GLU A 54 8.76 3.59 0.77
CA GLU A 54 8.95 2.48 -0.17
C GLU A 54 9.79 1.35 0.43
N SER A 55 9.52 1.00 1.69
CA SER A 55 10.26 -0.05 2.41
C SER A 55 9.40 -1.23 2.80
N MET A 56 10.06 -2.36 3.08
CA MET A 56 9.39 -3.56 3.59
C MET A 56 8.66 -3.29 4.90
N GLN A 57 9.26 -2.51 5.80
CA GLN A 57 8.72 -2.14 7.10
C GLN A 57 7.41 -1.36 6.95
N VAL A 58 7.40 -0.32 6.11
CA VAL A 58 6.18 0.46 5.83
C VAL A 58 5.15 -0.40 5.09
N THR A 59 5.55 -1.28 4.18
CA THR A 59 4.63 -2.20 3.48
C THR A 59 3.90 -3.14 4.44
N VAL A 60 4.62 -3.71 5.41
CA VAL A 60 4.03 -4.56 6.45
C VAL A 60 3.09 -3.76 7.35
N GLU A 61 3.48 -2.54 7.72
CA GLU A 61 2.65 -1.66 8.55
C GLU A 61 1.36 -1.23 7.83
N MET A 62 1.42 -0.98 6.51
CA MET A 62 0.23 -0.72 5.68
C MET A 62 -0.79 -1.85 5.80
N ILE A 63 -0.36 -3.12 5.83
CA ILE A 63 -1.26 -4.26 6.02
C ILE A 63 -1.79 -4.31 7.45
N LYS A 64 -0.92 -4.17 8.46
CA LYS A 64 -1.34 -4.25 9.88
C LYS A 64 -2.43 -3.23 10.20
N LYS A 65 -2.22 -1.97 9.79
CA LYS A 65 -3.19 -0.89 9.96
C LYS A 65 -4.38 -1.02 9.04
N GLY A 66 -4.14 -1.45 7.80
CA GLY A 66 -5.19 -1.67 6.81
C GLY A 66 -6.23 -2.71 7.20
N LYS A 67 -5.83 -3.73 7.99
CA LYS A 67 -6.75 -4.73 8.57
C LYS A 67 -7.84 -4.11 9.46
N GLU A 68 -7.58 -2.94 10.05
CA GLU A 68 -8.56 -2.21 10.86
C GLU A 68 -9.64 -1.55 9.99
N LEU A 69 -9.35 -1.29 8.70
CA LEU A 69 -10.25 -0.64 7.75
C LEU A 69 -11.04 -1.62 6.89
N LEU A 70 -10.42 -2.72 6.47
CA LEU A 70 -11.00 -3.71 5.56
C LEU A 70 -10.81 -5.12 6.13
N ASN A 71 -11.90 -5.85 6.33
CA ASN A 71 -11.86 -7.22 6.86
C ASN A 71 -11.87 -8.26 5.72
N ALA A 72 -10.70 -8.75 5.33
CA ALA A 72 -10.51 -9.77 4.28
C ALA A 72 -9.79 -11.02 4.80
N ASP A 73 -9.84 -12.11 4.04
CA ASP A 73 -9.03 -13.30 4.29
C ASP A 73 -7.58 -13.13 3.81
N LEU A 74 -7.38 -12.40 2.71
CA LEU A 74 -6.07 -12.13 2.12
C LEU A 74 -5.82 -10.62 1.95
N TYR A 75 -4.59 -10.21 2.25
CA TYR A 75 -4.14 -8.82 2.19
C TYR A 75 -2.90 -8.70 1.33
N ILE A 76 -2.91 -7.74 0.40
CA ILE A 76 -1.78 -7.47 -0.50
C ILE A 76 -1.46 -5.99 -0.42
N ALA A 77 -0.20 -5.64 -0.11
CA ALA A 77 0.29 -4.28 -0.16
C ALA A 77 1.36 -4.14 -1.25
N CYS A 78 1.32 -3.03 -1.99
CA CYS A 78 2.27 -2.73 -3.05
C CYS A 78 2.76 -1.28 -2.94
N THR A 79 4.02 -1.12 -2.54
CA THR A 79 4.75 0.14 -2.54
C THR A 79 6.03 0.00 -3.36
N GLY A 80 6.61 1.12 -3.78
CA GLY A 80 7.83 1.10 -4.57
C GLY A 80 8.13 2.46 -5.19
N LEU A 81 9.39 2.66 -5.52
CA LEU A 81 9.86 3.88 -6.17
C LEU A 81 9.85 3.67 -7.69
N LEU A 82 8.95 4.36 -8.40
CA LEU A 82 8.73 4.15 -9.84
C LEU A 82 9.58 5.04 -10.74
N LYS A 83 10.27 6.03 -10.16
CA LYS A 83 11.08 7.03 -10.85
C LYS A 83 12.24 7.40 -9.95
N LYS A 84 13.39 7.75 -10.52
CA LYS A 84 14.56 8.23 -9.77
C LYS A 84 14.21 9.42 -8.86
N GLY A 85 14.95 9.55 -7.76
CA GLY A 85 14.78 10.60 -6.75
C GLY A 85 13.97 10.14 -5.53
N GLY A 86 13.38 11.07 -4.79
CA GLY A 86 12.61 10.73 -3.59
C GLY A 86 13.47 10.05 -2.53
N SER A 87 13.19 8.78 -2.26
CA SER A 87 13.87 7.98 -1.23
C SER A 87 14.95 7.03 -1.79
N GLU A 88 15.33 7.19 -3.07
CA GLU A 88 16.42 6.45 -3.73
C GLU A 88 17.73 6.54 -2.93
N THR A 89 18.44 5.42 -2.81
CA THR A 89 19.78 5.33 -2.19
C THR A 89 20.69 4.45 -3.05
N GLN A 90 21.95 4.21 -2.63
CA GLN A 90 22.80 3.25 -3.34
C GLN A 90 22.32 1.79 -3.22
N GLU A 91 21.60 1.46 -2.13
CA GLU A 91 21.21 0.07 -1.81
C GLU A 91 19.76 -0.25 -2.23
N LYS A 92 18.95 0.78 -2.49
CA LYS A 92 17.55 0.63 -2.92
C LYS A 92 17.17 1.67 -3.96
N PRO A 93 16.33 1.31 -4.95
CA PRO A 93 15.82 2.24 -5.95
C PRO A 93 15.12 3.45 -5.35
#